data_AF-A0A3P9P7G1-F1
#
_entry.id   AF-A0A3P9P7G1-F1
#
_cell.length_a   1.000
_cell.length_b   1.000
_cell.length_c   1.000
_cell.angle_alpha   90.00
_cell.angle_beta   90.00
_cell.angle_gamma   90.00
#
_symmetry.space_group_name_H-M   'P 1'
#
loop_
_entity.id
_entity.type
_entity.pdbx_description
1 polymer ?
#
loop_
_entity_poly.entity_id
_entity_poly.type
_entity_poly.pdbx_seq_one_letter_code
_entity_poly.pdbx_strand_id
1 'polypeptide(L)' 'MDVLTRVSVDYETLPGWRCSTETARSFEELPPQAQNYIRFIEDFLQVPVKWVGVGKSRESMVKLF' A
#
# COMPACT_ATOMS: atom_id res chain seq x y z
N MET A 1 4.95 21.82 23.74
CA MET A 1 4.18 20.99 22.79
C MET A 1 5.00 20.92 21.49
N ASP A 2 6.26 20.45 21.53
CA ASP A 2 7.27 20.84 20.51
C ASP A 2 8.25 19.72 20.09
N VAL A 3 8.04 18.48 20.53
CA VAL A 3 8.97 17.39 20.21
C VAL A 3 8.78 16.90 18.78
N LEU A 4 7.52 16.80 18.31
CA LEU A 4 7.19 16.34 16.96
C LEU A 4 7.61 17.30 15.85
N THR A 5 7.88 18.58 16.13
CA THR A 5 8.30 19.55 15.11
C THR A 5 9.79 19.52 14.81
N ARG A 6 10.58 18.82 15.65
CA ARG A 6 12.05 18.76 15.56
C ARG A 6 12.57 17.44 15.00
N VAL A 7 11.69 16.50 14.68
CA VAL A 7 12.10 15.21 14.13
C VAL A 7 12.47 15.37 12.66
N SER A 8 13.57 14.77 12.26
CA SER A 8 13.88 14.54 10.85
C SER A 8 13.26 13.21 10.44
N VAL A 9 12.56 13.19 9.31
CA VAL A 9 11.97 11.96 8.78
C VAL A 9 12.98 11.30 7.86
N ASP A 10 13.35 10.07 8.19
CA ASP A 10 14.11 9.21 7.30
C ASP A 10 13.13 8.54 6.34
N TYR A 11 13.22 8.90 5.05
CA TYR A 11 12.34 8.40 4.01
C TYR A 11 12.94 7.20 3.30
N GLU A 12 12.09 6.23 2.99
CA GLU A 12 12.41 5.14 2.09
C GLU A 12 11.75 5.37 0.73
N THR A 13 12.52 5.22 -0.35
CA THR A 13 12.03 5.46 -1.72
C THR A 13 11.73 4.13 -2.40
N LEU A 14 10.46 3.92 -2.77
CA LEU A 14 10.00 2.73 -3.46
C LEU A 14 9.60 3.07 -4.91
N PRO A 15 9.79 2.14 -5.87
CA PRO A 15 9.38 2.36 -7.25
C PRO A 15 7.85 2.43 -7.35
N GLY A 16 7.34 3.48 -7.99
CA GLY A 16 5.91 3.66 -8.22
C GLY A 16 5.42 2.99 -9.51
N TRP A 17 4.23 2.37 -9.46
CA TRP A 17 3.70 1.50 -10.52
C TRP A 17 3.24 2.18 -11.82
N ARG A 18 3.02 3.51 -11.82
CA ARG A 18 2.66 4.32 -13.01
C ARG A 18 1.53 3.78 -13.89
N CYS A 19 0.65 2.96 -13.34
CA CYS A 19 -0.51 2.38 -14.04
C CYS A 19 -1.75 2.40 -13.14
N SER A 20 -2.93 2.25 -13.74
CA SER A 20 -4.18 2.23 -12.96
C SER A 20 -4.34 0.91 -12.21
N THR A 21 -4.78 0.99 -10.96
CA THR A 21 -5.15 -0.15 -10.12
C THR A 21 -6.67 -0.28 -9.95
N GLU A 22 -7.46 0.63 -10.52
CA GLU A 22 -8.90 0.77 -10.26
C GLU A 22 -9.73 -0.46 -10.65
N THR A 23 -9.24 -1.21 -11.64
CA THR A 23 -9.89 -2.42 -12.15
C THR A 23 -9.48 -3.69 -11.41
N ALA A 24 -8.44 -3.63 -10.58
CA ALA A 24 -7.96 -4.81 -9.86
C ALA A 24 -9.04 -5.32 -8.88
N ARG A 25 -9.29 -6.61 -8.88
CA ARG A 25 -10.22 -7.31 -7.97
C ARG A 25 -9.52 -8.39 -7.16
N SER A 26 -8.30 -8.74 -7.52
CA SER A 26 -7.43 -9.66 -6.79
C SER A 26 -6.05 -9.06 -6.54
N PHE A 27 -5.31 -9.59 -5.56
CA PHE A 27 -3.95 -9.12 -5.26
C PHE A 27 -2.99 -9.39 -6.43
N GLU A 28 -3.21 -10.48 -7.16
CA GLU A 28 -2.38 -10.88 -8.30
C GLU A 28 -2.57 -9.95 -9.51
N GLU A 29 -3.74 -9.32 -9.65
CA GLU A 29 -4.01 -8.29 -10.66
C GLU A 29 -3.33 -6.96 -10.37
N LEU A 30 -2.83 -6.75 -9.15
CA LEU A 30 -2.09 -5.54 -8.83
C LEU A 30 -0.72 -5.55 -9.52
N PRO A 31 -0.22 -4.38 -9.95
CA PRO A 31 1.12 -4.25 -10.49
C PRO A 31 2.17 -4.77 -9.50
N PRO A 32 3.27 -5.37 -9.97
CA PRO A 32 4.29 -5.96 -9.09
C PRO A 32 4.86 -4.94 -8.10
N GLN A 33 4.96 -3.67 -8.50
CA GLN A 33 5.43 -2.59 -7.63
C GLN A 33 4.40 -2.22 -6.54
N ALA A 34 3.10 -2.30 -6.82
CA ALA A 34 2.04 -2.10 -5.82
C ALA A 34 1.99 -3.27 -4.83
N GLN A 35 2.16 -4.51 -5.31
CA GLN A 35 2.29 -5.68 -4.44
C GLN A 35 3.51 -5.55 -3.51
N ASN A 36 4.65 -5.11 -4.04
CA ASN A 36 5.86 -4.87 -3.24
C ASN A 36 5.65 -3.77 -2.20
N TYR A 37 4.90 -2.71 -2.52
CA TYR A 37 4.55 -1.66 -1.56
C TYR A 37 3.70 -2.20 -0.40
N ILE A 38 2.74 -3.07 -0.68
CA ILE A 38 1.93 -3.72 0.37
C ILE A 38 2.81 -4.61 1.25
N ARG A 39 3.67 -5.45 0.64
CA ARG A 39 4.60 -6.31 1.37
C ARG A 39 5.59 -5.51 2.22
N PHE A 40 6.05 -4.37 1.73
CA PHE A 40 6.92 -3.47 2.50
C PHE A 40 6.24 -3.01 3.79
N ILE A 41 4.96 -2.63 3.73
CA ILE A 41 4.19 -2.23 4.91
C ILE A 41 3.97 -3.43 5.84
N GLU A 42 3.63 -4.60 5.29
CA GLU A 42 3.42 -5.82 6.08
C GLU A 42 4.69 -6.23 6.85
N ASP A 43 5.85 -6.18 6.20
CA ASP A 43 7.14 -6.50 6.81
C ASP A 43 7.55 -5.41 7.81
N PHE A 44 7.39 -4.13 7.47
CA PHE A 44 7.73 -3.03 8.38
C PHE A 44 6.90 -3.06 9.67
N LEU A 45 5.60 -3.39 9.58
CA LEU A 45 4.70 -3.43 10.72
C LEU A 45 4.60 -4.82 11.37
N GLN A 46 5.10 -5.86 10.72
CA GLN A 46 4.89 -7.27 11.09
C GLN A 46 3.40 -7.62 11.25
N VAL A 47 2.53 -7.00 10.43
CA VAL A 47 1.08 -7.17 10.47
C VAL A 47 0.55 -7.40 9.05
N PRO A 48 -0.22 -8.46 8.81
CA PRO A 48 -0.73 -8.75 7.47
C PRO A 48 -1.85 -7.79 7.07
N VAL A 49 -1.81 -7.32 5.82
CA VAL A 49 -2.81 -6.44 5.22
C VAL A 49 -3.95 -7.27 4.69
N LYS A 50 -5.14 -7.08 5.25
CA LYS A 50 -6.33 -7.86 4.85
C LYS A 50 -7.05 -7.28 3.64
N TRP A 51 -7.06 -5.95 3.53
CA TRP A 51 -7.87 -5.22 2.56
C TRP A 51 -7.08 -4.09 1.91
N VAL A 52 -7.21 -3.96 0.59
CA VAL A 52 -6.59 -2.88 -0.19
C VAL A 52 -7.66 -2.17 -1.00
N GLY A 53 -7.84 -0.87 -0.73
CA GLY A 53 -8.75 -0.02 -1.48
C GLY A 53 -8.11 0.43 -2.79
N VAL A 54 -8.71 0.07 -3.92
CA VAL A 54 -8.21 0.42 -5.26
C VAL A 54 -9.09 1.45 -5.98
N GLY A 55 -10.18 1.91 -5.36
CA GLY A 55 -11.11 2.87 -5.94
C GLY A 55 -12.17 3.35 -4.95
N LYS A 56 -13.10 4.19 -5.42
CA LYS A 56 -14.15 4.82 -4.59
C LYS A 56 -15.33 3.89 -4.29
N SER A 57 -15.57 2.91 -5.16
CA SER A 57 -16.72 2.00 -5.05
C SER A 57 -16.47 0.94 -3.96
N ARG A 58 -17.55 0.45 -3.34
CA ARG A 58 -17.46 -0.65 -2.36
C ARG A 58 -16.87 -1.93 -2.96
N GLU A 59 -17.07 -2.14 -4.25
CA GLU A 59 -16.52 -3.26 -5.03
C GLU A 59 -15.03 -3.08 -5.37
N SER A 60 -14.50 -1.87 -5.18
CA SER A 60 -13.08 -1.54 -5.38
C SER A 60 -12.25 -1.84 -4.12
N MET A 61 -12.54 -2.94 -3.44
CA MET A 61 -11.77 -3.46 -2.31
C MET A 61 -11.25 -4.85 -2.66
N VAL A 62 -9.92 -4.97 -2.71
CA VAL A 62 -9.22 -6.24 -2.90
C VAL A 62 -9.04 -6.89 -1.53
N LYS A 63 -9.49 -8.14 -1.38
CA LYS A 63 -9.30 -8.96 -0.18
C LYS A 63 -8.13 -9.91 -0.40
N LEU A 64 -7.17 -9.94 0.52
CA LEU A 64 -5.99 -10.80 0.41
C LEU A 64 -6.23 -12.20 1.01
N PHE A 65 -6.98 -12.29 2.12
CA PHE A 65 -7.35 -13.55 2.80
C PHE A 65 -8.64 -13.39 3.63
#